data_AF-A0AAW0SBV6-F1
#
_entry.id   AF-A0AAW0SBV6-F1
#
_cell.length_a   1.000
_cell.length_b   1.000
_cell.length_c   1.000
_cell.angle_alpha   90.00
_cell.angle_beta   90.00
_cell.angle_gamma   90.00
#
_symmetry.space_group_name_H-M   'P 1'
#
loop_
_entity.id
_entity.type
_entity.pdbx_description
1 polymer ?
#
loop_
_entity_poly.entity_id
_entity_poly.type
_entity_poly.pdbx_seq_one_letter_code
_entity_poly.pdbx_strand_id
1 'polypeptide(L)'
;MRHTLGTPQTLSTWAHGAHKGHPETPGHVRHRDTQGTATFHWRLNGSERTYTSRGEPLPRGHVSSHYAFEGASDKDYGMLHCWANNSVGVQEQPCMFQIIPAGPPSSPERCAVVNNTAENIEVQCERGFDGGMRQLFLAEVFAEGGSLHLNRTSGDPVFFVDSLRPGTAYNIRVTAFNDKGRSPPIHLDAVTLKVAEQRVGENKSLLYSPLIIIFLSIVGVFLTLIFILIILTRWRKNISGHPPSSPPTSGTAKSPPEGEENEGKVKEENGKQGGGGGKKKKVVVVENRDEGS
;
A
#
# COMPACT_ATOMS: atom_id res chain seq x y z
N MET A 1 -50.98 -34.97 26.37
CA MET A 1 -50.09 -34.30 25.39
C MET A 1 -48.92 -33.70 26.17
N ARG A 2 -47.76 -34.38 26.16
CA ARG A 2 -46.51 -33.84 26.71
C ARG A 2 -45.80 -33.14 25.57
N HIS A 3 -45.73 -31.81 25.59
CA HIS A 3 -44.79 -31.08 24.76
C HIS A 3 -43.49 -30.94 25.54
N THR A 4 -42.46 -31.56 24.98
CA THR A 4 -41.05 -31.52 25.40
C THR A 4 -40.53 -30.08 25.41
N LEU A 5 -39.80 -29.72 26.48
CA LEU A 5 -39.08 -28.45 26.61
C LEU A 5 -38.16 -28.25 25.40
N GLY A 6 -38.36 -27.13 24.68
CA GLY A 6 -37.42 -26.66 23.68
C GLY A 6 -36.15 -26.14 24.36
N THR A 7 -35.01 -26.58 23.82
CA THR A 7 -33.64 -26.13 24.10
C THR A 7 -33.48 -24.62 24.32
N PRO A 8 -32.54 -24.17 25.18
CA PRO A 8 -32.31 -22.76 25.45
C PRO A 8 -31.89 -22.05 24.16
N GLN A 9 -32.72 -21.10 23.70
CA GLN A 9 -32.41 -20.35 22.49
C GLN A 9 -31.17 -19.48 22.72
N THR A 10 -30.20 -19.61 21.82
CA THR A 10 -28.89 -18.96 21.85
C THR A 10 -29.02 -17.43 21.85
N LEU A 11 -28.66 -16.79 22.97
CA LEU A 11 -28.36 -15.37 23.05
C LEU A 11 -27.05 -15.09 22.32
N SER A 12 -27.07 -14.28 21.26
CA SER A 12 -25.84 -13.68 20.74
C SER A 12 -25.61 -12.36 21.48
N THR A 13 -24.60 -12.30 22.35
CA THR A 13 -24.31 -11.14 23.19
C THR A 13 -22.88 -10.66 22.94
N TRP A 14 -22.72 -9.35 22.68
CA TRP A 14 -21.42 -8.71 22.53
C TRP A 14 -21.38 -7.49 23.45
N ALA A 15 -20.32 -7.37 24.25
CA ALA A 15 -20.03 -6.21 25.09
C ALA A 15 -18.65 -5.67 24.72
N HIS A 16 -18.56 -4.37 24.48
CA HIS A 16 -17.26 -3.68 24.40
C HIS A 16 -17.12 -2.81 25.67
N GLY A 17 -15.90 -2.46 26.06
CA GLY A 17 -15.62 -1.69 27.29
C GLY A 17 -16.15 -0.25 27.25
N ALA A 18 -16.57 0.29 28.40
CA ALA A 18 -17.17 1.63 28.54
C ALA A 18 -16.24 2.61 29.29
N HIS A 19 -16.26 3.89 28.89
CA HIS A 19 -15.47 4.96 29.51
C HIS A 19 -16.21 6.31 29.60
N LYS A 20 -15.78 7.12 30.58
CA LYS A 20 -16.26 8.46 30.92
C LYS A 20 -15.84 9.49 29.86
N GLY A 21 -16.80 10.08 29.16
CA GLY A 21 -16.58 11.25 28.30
C GLY A 21 -16.57 11.02 26.78
N HIS A 22 -16.82 9.80 26.30
CA HIS A 22 -17.13 9.55 24.89
C HIS A 22 -18.19 8.45 24.80
N PRO A 23 -19.33 8.68 24.12
CA PRO A 23 -20.39 7.69 24.02
C PRO A 23 -19.99 6.71 22.92
N GLU A 24 -19.60 5.49 23.27
CA GLU A 24 -19.82 4.31 22.43
C GLU A 24 -19.45 3.04 23.18
N THR A 25 -20.39 2.59 24.02
CA THR A 25 -20.59 1.15 24.24
C THR A 25 -21.99 0.83 24.76
N PRO A 26 -22.91 0.45 23.86
CA PRO A 26 -24.16 -0.12 24.28
C PRO A 26 -23.97 -1.62 24.55
N GLY A 27 -24.28 -2.07 25.77
CA GLY A 27 -24.56 -3.48 26.00
C GLY A 27 -25.75 -3.87 25.14
N HIS A 28 -25.53 -4.66 24.08
CA HIS A 28 -26.56 -4.99 23.09
C HIS A 28 -27.04 -6.42 23.30
N VAL A 29 -28.32 -6.59 23.57
CA VAL A 29 -28.97 -7.89 23.71
C VAL A 29 -30.04 -8.01 22.64
N ARG A 30 -29.98 -9.09 21.85
CA ARG A 30 -31.05 -9.49 20.94
C ARG A 30 -31.81 -10.66 21.53
N HIS A 31 -33.13 -10.54 21.54
CA HIS A 31 -34.05 -11.62 21.85
C HIS A 31 -34.88 -11.96 20.60
N ARG A 32 -35.25 -13.23 20.41
CA ARG A 32 -36.21 -13.61 19.36
C ARG A 32 -37.60 -13.57 19.97
N ASP A 33 -38.45 -12.68 19.48
CA ASP A 33 -39.85 -12.57 19.89
C ASP A 33 -40.74 -12.44 18.65
N THR A 34 -41.48 -13.50 18.37
CA THR A 34 -42.39 -13.59 17.21
C THR A 34 -43.60 -12.66 17.35
N GLN A 35 -43.85 -12.06 18.52
CA GLN A 35 -44.91 -11.07 18.74
C GLN A 35 -44.40 -9.61 18.71
N GLY A 36 -43.09 -9.40 18.59
CA GLY A 36 -42.48 -8.10 18.34
C GLY A 36 -42.48 -7.11 19.51
N THR A 37 -42.77 -7.54 20.74
CA THR A 37 -42.83 -6.67 21.92
C THR A 37 -42.27 -7.36 23.16
N ALA A 38 -41.02 -7.05 23.50
CA ALA A 38 -40.37 -7.45 24.73
C ALA A 38 -39.90 -6.22 25.53
N THR A 39 -39.95 -6.30 26.86
CA THR A 39 -39.32 -5.35 27.78
C THR A 39 -38.06 -5.97 28.37
N PHE A 40 -37.03 -5.16 28.57
CA PHE A 40 -35.75 -5.61 29.10
C PHE A 40 -35.48 -4.94 30.45
N HIS A 41 -34.99 -5.72 31.40
CA HIS A 41 -34.60 -5.28 32.72
C HIS A 41 -33.11 -5.49 32.89
N TRP A 42 -32.41 -4.47 33.39
CA TRP A 42 -30.97 -4.45 33.56
C TRP A 42 -30.63 -4.13 35.00
N ARG A 43 -29.76 -4.91 35.63
CA ARG A 43 -29.32 -4.70 37.01
C ARG A 43 -27.84 -4.98 37.15
N LEU A 44 -27.12 -4.01 37.70
CA LEU A 44 -25.72 -4.19 38.09
C LEU A 44 -25.66 -4.86 39.47
N ASN A 45 -24.80 -5.86 39.62
CA ASN A 45 -24.56 -6.55 40.89
C ASN A 45 -24.05 -5.55 41.94
N GLY A 46 -24.67 -5.52 43.12
CA GLY A 46 -24.40 -4.54 44.17
C GLY A 46 -25.20 -3.22 44.06
N SER A 47 -25.95 -3.02 42.97
CA SER A 47 -26.90 -1.91 42.83
C SER A 47 -28.33 -2.38 43.09
N GLU A 48 -29.09 -1.62 43.89
CA GLU A 48 -30.53 -1.84 44.03
C GLU A 48 -31.31 -1.33 42.81
N ARG A 49 -30.68 -0.46 41.99
CA ARG A 49 -31.32 0.20 40.86
C ARG A 49 -31.46 -0.79 39.70
N THR A 50 -32.67 -0.87 39.16
CA THR A 50 -32.99 -1.66 37.97
C THR A 50 -33.40 -0.72 36.86
N TYR A 51 -32.71 -0.77 35.72
CA TYR A 51 -33.06 0.00 34.54
C TYR A 51 -33.97 -0.83 33.65
N THR A 52 -35.07 -0.25 33.18
CA THR A 52 -36.03 -0.94 32.32
C THR A 52 -36.18 -0.18 31.01
N SER A 53 -36.13 -0.90 29.90
CA SER A 53 -36.26 -0.36 28.55
C SER A 53 -37.24 -1.20 27.75
N ARG A 54 -37.94 -0.56 26.80
CA ARG A 54 -38.68 -1.29 25.77
C ARG A 54 -37.69 -1.75 24.71
N GLY A 55 -37.92 -2.94 24.22
CA GLY A 55 -37.15 -3.48 23.12
C GLY A 55 -37.52 -2.85 21.78
N GLU A 56 -36.52 -2.58 20.96
CA GLU A 56 -36.63 -2.09 19.60
C GLU A 56 -36.83 -3.27 18.64
N PRO A 57 -37.87 -3.27 17.78
CA PRO A 57 -38.09 -4.33 16.82
C PRO A 57 -36.96 -4.41 15.77
N LEU A 58 -36.52 -5.63 15.48
CA LEU A 58 -35.54 -5.97 14.46
C LEU A 58 -36.16 -6.91 13.40
N PRO A 59 -35.60 -6.97 12.18
CA PRO A 59 -36.03 -7.91 11.15
C PRO A 59 -36.06 -9.36 11.65
N ARG A 60 -36.90 -10.19 11.02
CA ARG A 60 -37.11 -11.63 11.36
C ARG A 60 -37.66 -11.87 12.78
N GLY A 61 -38.42 -10.92 13.34
CA GLY A 61 -39.07 -11.09 14.64
C GLY A 61 -38.08 -11.12 15.80
N HIS A 62 -37.03 -10.29 15.71
CA HIS A 62 -36.12 -10.08 16.82
C HIS A 62 -36.46 -8.77 17.51
N VAL A 63 -36.05 -8.63 18.77
CA VAL A 63 -36.20 -7.41 19.54
C VAL A 63 -34.88 -7.14 20.25
N SER A 64 -34.41 -5.90 20.23
CA SER A 64 -33.13 -5.48 20.81
C SER A 64 -33.34 -4.51 21.98
N SER A 65 -32.46 -4.54 22.97
CA SER A 65 -32.34 -3.44 23.92
C SER A 65 -30.88 -3.10 24.16
N HIS A 66 -30.67 -1.82 24.48
CA HIS A 66 -29.36 -1.25 24.78
C HIS A 66 -29.31 -0.73 26.22
N TYR A 67 -28.20 -1.00 26.92
CA TYR A 67 -27.87 -0.39 28.21
C TYR A 67 -26.63 0.49 28.06
N ALA A 68 -26.76 1.77 28.40
CA ALA A 68 -25.66 2.72 28.45
C ALA A 68 -25.12 2.80 29.89
N PHE A 69 -23.86 2.40 30.08
CA PHE A 69 -23.20 2.42 31.38
C PHE A 69 -22.38 3.70 31.54
N GLU A 70 -22.65 4.46 32.60
CA GLU A 70 -21.87 5.64 33.00
C GLU A 70 -21.21 5.38 34.35
N GLY A 71 -20.00 4.79 34.34
CA GLY A 71 -19.23 4.57 35.56
C GLY A 71 -18.65 5.88 36.10
N ALA A 72 -18.98 6.23 37.36
CA ALA A 72 -18.42 7.40 38.03
C ALA A 72 -17.26 7.03 38.96
N SER A 73 -17.28 5.82 39.53
CA SER A 73 -16.35 5.28 40.51
C SER A 73 -16.00 3.81 40.22
N ASP A 74 -14.87 3.33 40.76
CA ASP A 74 -14.45 1.93 40.65
C ASP A 74 -15.46 0.94 41.25
N LYS A 75 -16.34 1.42 42.12
CA LYS A 75 -17.44 0.63 42.72
C LYS A 75 -18.59 0.35 41.75
N ASP A 76 -18.64 1.05 40.62
CA ASP A 76 -19.69 0.90 39.62
C ASP A 76 -19.36 -0.22 38.61
N TYR A 77 -18.16 -0.78 38.65
CA TYR A 77 -17.78 -1.94 37.82
C TYR A 77 -18.22 -3.24 38.48
N GLY A 78 -18.65 -4.21 37.67
CA GLY A 78 -19.19 -5.46 38.18
C GLY A 78 -20.00 -6.24 37.16
N MET A 79 -20.78 -7.20 37.64
CA MET A 79 -21.62 -8.04 36.79
C MET A 79 -22.95 -7.34 36.48
N LEU A 80 -23.23 -7.08 35.20
CA LEU A 80 -24.52 -6.60 34.70
C LEU A 80 -25.38 -7.79 34.28
N HIS A 81 -26.55 -7.90 34.88
CA HIS A 81 -27.56 -8.90 34.58
C HIS A 81 -28.66 -8.31 33.71
N CYS A 82 -29.12 -9.07 32.70
CA CYS A 82 -30.29 -8.70 31.92
C CYS A 82 -31.38 -9.77 31.93
N TRP A 83 -32.64 -9.34 31.95
CA TRP A 83 -33.81 -10.19 31.78
C TRP A 83 -34.70 -9.63 30.67
N ALA A 84 -35.20 -10.50 29.80
CA ALA A 84 -36.29 -10.16 28.89
C ALA A 84 -37.64 -10.57 29.50
N ASN A 85 -38.68 -9.80 29.19
CA ASN A 85 -40.06 -10.11 29.54
C ASN A 85 -40.95 -9.86 28.33
N ASN A 86 -41.72 -10.87 27.93
CA ASN A 86 -42.68 -10.80 26.83
C ASN A 86 -44.01 -11.45 27.26
N SER A 87 -44.92 -11.66 26.31
CA SER A 87 -46.23 -12.28 26.58
C SER A 87 -46.16 -13.73 27.08
N VAL A 88 -45.05 -14.43 26.84
CA VAL A 88 -44.80 -15.79 27.36
C VAL A 88 -44.37 -15.73 28.82
N GLY A 89 -43.60 -14.71 29.19
CA GLY A 89 -43.21 -14.43 30.57
C GLY A 89 -41.82 -13.81 30.69
N VAL A 90 -41.33 -13.78 31.92
CA VAL A 90 -39.99 -13.30 32.25
C VAL A 90 -38.97 -14.43 32.06
N GLN A 91 -37.86 -14.11 31.42
CA GLN A 91 -36.71 -15.00 31.28
C GLN A 91 -36.23 -15.47 32.67
N GLU A 92 -36.07 -16.79 32.85
CA GLU A 92 -35.69 -17.37 34.15
C GLU A 92 -34.23 -17.11 34.51
N GLN A 93 -33.31 -17.35 33.58
CA GLN A 93 -31.88 -17.12 33.76
C GLN A 93 -31.44 -15.80 33.12
N PRO A 94 -30.85 -14.85 33.86
CA PRO A 94 -30.38 -13.61 33.27
C PRO A 94 -29.22 -13.84 32.32
N CYS A 95 -29.10 -12.98 31.31
CA CYS A 95 -27.82 -12.81 30.64
C CYS A 95 -26.83 -12.11 31.59
N MET A 96 -25.53 -12.39 31.47
CA MET A 96 -24.51 -11.84 32.36
C MET A 96 -23.38 -11.21 31.57
N PHE A 97 -23.03 -9.97 31.91
CA PHE A 97 -21.89 -9.24 31.35
C PHE A 97 -20.99 -8.80 32.49
N GLN A 98 -19.68 -8.84 32.29
CA GLN A 98 -18.74 -8.23 33.22
C GLN A 98 -18.33 -6.86 32.68
N ILE A 99 -18.67 -5.80 33.42
CA ILE A 99 -18.19 -4.45 33.13
C ILE A 99 -16.85 -4.29 33.85
N ILE A 100 -15.79 -4.06 33.08
CA ILE A 100 -14.45 -3.78 33.57
C ILE A 100 -14.05 -2.34 33.23
N PRO A 101 -13.21 -1.69 34.06
CA PRO A 101 -12.68 -0.37 33.74
C PRO A 101 -11.84 -0.42 32.47
N ALA A 102 -11.97 0.63 31.65
CA ALA A 102 -11.08 0.82 30.51
C ALA A 102 -9.63 1.02 30.97
N GLY A 103 -8.71 0.34 30.29
CA GLY A 103 -7.28 0.36 30.58
C GLY A 103 -6.45 0.83 29.38
N PRO A 104 -5.13 0.97 29.55
CA PRO A 104 -4.22 1.14 28.43
C PRO A 104 -4.30 -0.09 27.50
N PRO A 105 -3.97 0.07 26.20
CA PRO A 105 -4.00 -1.05 25.27
C PRO A 105 -2.86 -2.02 25.56
N SER A 106 -3.01 -3.27 25.12
CA SER A 106 -1.90 -4.21 25.06
C SER A 106 -0.94 -3.84 23.93
N SER A 107 0.28 -4.38 23.99
CA SER A 107 1.23 -4.22 22.89
C SER A 107 0.66 -4.78 21.59
N PRO A 108 0.99 -4.19 20.42
CA PRO A 108 0.67 -4.78 19.14
C PRO A 108 1.26 -6.19 19.02
N GLU A 109 0.59 -7.06 18.29
CA GLU A 109 0.96 -8.47 18.16
C GLU A 109 1.55 -8.76 16.78
N ARG A 110 2.32 -9.85 16.65
CA ARG A 110 2.87 -10.34 15.36
C ARG A 110 3.53 -9.26 14.49
N CYS A 111 4.25 -8.34 15.12
CA CYS A 111 5.00 -7.31 14.42
C CYS A 111 6.14 -7.91 13.57
N ALA A 112 6.22 -7.53 12.30
CA ALA A 112 7.29 -7.94 11.39
C ALA A 112 7.67 -6.82 10.42
N VAL A 113 8.92 -6.87 9.96
CA VAL A 113 9.37 -6.10 8.80
C VAL A 113 9.00 -6.91 7.55
N VAL A 114 7.98 -6.45 6.83
CA VAL A 114 7.40 -7.17 5.68
C VAL A 114 8.08 -6.81 4.36
N ASN A 115 8.67 -5.62 4.28
CA ASN A 115 9.45 -5.19 3.13
C ASN A 115 10.70 -4.43 3.60
N ASN A 116 11.84 -4.69 2.98
CA ASN A 116 13.11 -4.07 3.33
C ASN A 116 13.96 -3.88 2.07
N THR A 117 14.27 -2.63 1.76
CA THR A 117 15.07 -2.22 0.60
C THR A 117 16.31 -1.46 1.05
N ALA A 118 17.02 -0.82 0.13
CA ALA A 118 18.17 0.01 0.49
C ALA A 118 17.75 1.32 1.21
N GLU A 119 16.54 1.83 0.94
CA GLU A 119 16.11 3.15 1.40
C GLU A 119 14.74 3.14 2.11
N ASN A 120 14.09 1.97 2.19
CA ASN A 120 12.72 1.85 2.67
C ASN A 120 12.54 0.58 3.50
N ILE A 121 11.76 0.69 4.57
CA ILE A 121 11.32 -0.41 5.42
C ILE A 121 9.80 -0.30 5.61
N GLU A 122 9.11 -1.43 5.52
CA GLU A 122 7.69 -1.53 5.84
C GLU A 122 7.50 -2.45 7.05
N VAL A 123 6.78 -1.94 8.04
CA VAL A 123 6.48 -2.63 9.29
C VAL A 123 4.98 -2.86 9.37
N GLN A 124 4.60 -4.10 9.68
CA GLN A 124 3.21 -4.49 9.86
C GLN A 124 3.07 -5.28 11.16
N CYS A 125 2.08 -4.92 11.96
CA CYS A 125 1.66 -5.69 13.13
C CYS A 125 0.16 -6.02 13.06
N GLU A 126 -0.30 -6.85 13.97
CA GLU A 126 -1.69 -7.06 14.31
C GLU A 126 -2.10 -6.20 15.50
N ARG A 127 -3.37 -5.82 15.55
CA ARG A 127 -3.93 -5.03 16.65
C ARG A 127 -4.01 -5.91 17.91
N GLY A 128 -3.46 -5.41 19.02
CA GLY A 128 -3.69 -6.00 20.35
C GLY A 128 -5.05 -5.58 20.94
N PHE A 129 -5.33 -6.03 22.16
CA PHE A 129 -6.49 -5.59 22.94
C PHE A 129 -6.40 -4.09 23.21
N ASP A 130 -7.45 -3.35 22.85
CA ASP A 130 -7.45 -1.89 22.88
C ASP A 130 -7.71 -1.27 24.26
N GLY A 131 -7.90 -2.12 25.29
CA GLY A 131 -8.20 -1.67 26.64
C GLY A 131 -9.64 -1.16 26.80
N GLY A 132 -10.52 -1.41 25.83
CA GLY A 132 -11.90 -0.93 25.83
C GLY A 132 -12.05 0.52 25.35
N MET A 133 -11.05 1.07 24.67
CA MET A 133 -11.06 2.42 24.11
C MET A 133 -10.44 2.41 22.72
N ARG A 134 -10.84 3.35 21.86
CA ARG A 134 -10.22 3.51 20.54
C ARG A 134 -8.72 3.74 20.70
N GLN A 135 -7.93 2.79 20.19
CA GLN A 135 -6.47 2.88 20.19
C GLN A 135 -5.92 3.45 18.88
N LEU A 136 -4.74 4.07 18.99
CA LEU A 136 -3.86 4.49 17.91
C LEU A 136 -2.49 3.82 18.09
N PHE A 137 -1.68 3.85 17.05
CA PHE A 137 -0.36 3.22 17.02
C PHE A 137 0.70 4.24 16.65
N LEU A 138 1.81 4.23 17.37
CA LEU A 138 2.96 5.09 17.14
C LEU A 138 4.16 4.21 16.75
N ALA A 139 4.79 4.55 15.62
CA ALA A 139 6.09 4.01 15.24
C ALA A 139 7.18 5.08 15.43
N GLU A 140 8.22 4.74 16.18
CA GLU A 140 9.43 5.52 16.33
C GLU A 140 10.61 4.74 15.75
N VAL A 141 11.32 5.32 14.79
CA VAL A 141 12.46 4.68 14.11
C VAL A 141 13.71 5.46 14.44
N PHE A 142 14.72 4.79 14.96
CA PHE A 142 15.99 5.36 15.35
C PHE A 142 17.10 4.80 14.46
N ALA A 143 17.95 5.67 13.92
CA ALA A 143 19.14 5.26 13.21
C ALA A 143 20.25 4.84 14.20
N GLU A 144 21.30 4.21 13.67
CA GLU A 144 22.54 3.95 14.40
C GLU A 144 23.04 5.22 15.12
N GLY A 145 23.30 5.12 16.43
CA GLY A 145 23.62 6.25 17.31
C GLY A 145 22.43 6.88 18.05
N GLY A 146 21.21 6.38 17.86
CA GLY A 146 20.02 6.80 18.62
C GLY A 146 19.32 8.06 18.12
N SER A 147 19.70 8.56 16.94
CA SER A 147 19.01 9.69 16.31
C SER A 147 17.62 9.27 15.80
N LEU A 148 16.59 10.03 16.15
CA LEU A 148 15.22 9.79 15.70
C LEU A 148 15.10 10.10 14.21
N HIS A 149 14.80 9.08 13.40
CA HIS A 149 14.55 9.19 11.97
C HIS A 149 13.07 9.44 11.66
N LEU A 150 12.17 8.72 12.33
CA LEU A 150 10.72 8.81 12.11
C LEU A 150 9.97 8.76 13.43
N ASN A 151 8.94 9.58 13.57
CA ASN A 151 7.89 9.47 14.57
C ASN A 151 6.54 9.66 13.88
N ARG A 152 5.75 8.58 13.78
CA ARG A 152 4.49 8.59 13.02
C ARG A 152 3.39 7.85 13.75
N THR A 153 2.24 8.51 13.87
CA THR A 153 1.01 7.93 14.42
C THR A 153 0.07 7.48 13.30
N SER A 154 -0.59 6.34 13.49
CA SER A 154 -1.58 5.77 12.56
C SER A 154 -2.74 5.13 13.33
N GLY A 155 -3.90 5.01 12.68
CA GLY A 155 -5.05 4.26 13.19
C GLY A 155 -4.90 2.74 13.03
N ASP A 156 -4.01 2.31 12.14
CA ASP A 156 -3.65 0.91 11.90
C ASP A 156 -2.15 0.71 12.13
N PRO A 157 -1.71 -0.44 12.66
CA PRO A 157 -0.30 -0.70 12.97
C PRO A 157 0.49 -1.12 11.72
N VAL A 158 0.41 -0.32 10.66
CA VAL A 158 1.14 -0.47 9.40
C VAL A 158 1.90 0.82 9.11
N PHE A 159 3.22 0.72 8.94
CA PHE A 159 4.10 1.87 8.83
C PHE A 159 5.09 1.71 7.68
N PHE A 160 5.08 2.67 6.77
CA PHE A 160 6.07 2.81 5.72
C PHE A 160 7.12 3.83 6.15
N VAL A 161 8.37 3.40 6.20
CA VAL A 161 9.56 4.18 6.56
C VAL A 161 10.39 4.35 5.30
N ASP A 162 10.64 5.59 4.90
CA ASP A 162 11.40 5.93 3.70
C ASP A 162 12.66 6.73 4.06
N SER A 163 13.41 7.12 3.02
CA SER A 163 14.57 8.00 3.13
C SER A 163 15.67 7.45 4.05
N LEU A 164 15.79 6.12 4.12
CA LEU A 164 16.78 5.43 4.94
C LEU A 164 18.13 5.38 4.22
N ARG A 165 19.21 5.31 5.00
CA ARG A 165 20.56 5.12 4.47
C ARG A 165 20.77 3.65 4.13
N PRO A 166 21.31 3.30 2.95
CA PRO A 166 21.67 1.93 2.61
C PRO A 166 22.66 1.30 3.59
N GLY A 167 22.53 -0.01 3.83
CA GLY A 167 23.43 -0.77 4.70
C GLY A 167 23.47 -0.34 6.17
N THR A 168 22.46 0.40 6.64
CA THR A 168 22.43 1.02 7.98
C THR A 168 21.43 0.28 8.87
N ALA A 169 21.79 0.09 10.15
CA ALA A 169 20.92 -0.50 11.15
C ALA A 169 19.94 0.53 11.73
N TYR A 170 18.70 0.10 11.92
CA TYR A 170 17.61 0.89 12.50
C TYR A 170 16.91 0.10 13.60
N ASN A 171 16.66 0.77 14.74
CA ASN A 171 15.81 0.26 15.81
C ASN A 171 14.43 0.88 15.68
N ILE A 172 13.40 0.04 15.57
CA ILE A 172 12.02 0.45 15.38
C ILE A 172 11.24 0.11 16.65
N ARG A 173 10.50 1.07 17.18
CA ARG A 173 9.63 0.91 18.35
C ARG A 173 8.19 1.13 17.93
N VAL A 174 7.34 0.15 18.14
CA VAL A 174 5.89 0.26 17.87
C VAL A 174 5.13 0.20 19.19
N THR A 175 4.31 1.21 19.45
CA THR A 175 3.54 1.34 20.70
C THR A 175 2.07 1.59 20.38
N ALA A 176 1.17 0.88 21.04
CA ALA A 176 -0.26 1.21 21.02
C ALA A 176 -0.57 2.22 22.13
N PHE A 177 -1.51 3.12 21.90
CA PHE A 177 -1.94 4.06 22.94
C PHE A 177 -3.40 4.46 22.78
N ASN A 178 -4.04 4.78 23.90
CA ASN A 178 -5.38 5.33 23.98
C ASN A 178 -5.41 6.40 25.09
N ASP A 179 -6.57 6.95 25.41
CA ASP A 179 -6.72 7.97 26.46
C ASP A 179 -6.39 7.47 27.88
N LYS A 180 -6.23 6.16 28.07
CA LYS A 180 -5.84 5.52 29.34
C LYS A 180 -4.35 5.29 29.48
N GLY A 181 -3.59 5.37 28.39
CA GLY A 181 -2.14 5.28 28.42
C GLY A 181 -1.56 4.58 27.21
N ARG A 182 -0.31 4.17 27.37
CA ARG A 182 0.47 3.48 26.34
C ARG A 182 0.70 2.02 26.72
N SER A 183 0.74 1.16 25.72
CA SER A 183 1.25 -0.20 25.87
C SER A 183 2.76 -0.19 26.11
N PRO A 184 3.34 -1.31 26.58
CA PRO A 184 4.76 -1.56 26.41
C PRO A 184 5.14 -1.50 24.91
N PRO A 185 6.31 -0.95 24.54
CA PRO A 185 6.75 -0.90 23.15
C PRO A 185 7.22 -2.27 22.66
N ILE A 186 6.92 -2.59 21.40
CA ILE A 186 7.55 -3.68 20.67
C ILE A 186 8.78 -3.14 19.95
N HIS A 187 9.89 -3.84 20.07
CA HIS A 187 11.14 -3.49 19.40
C HIS A 187 11.37 -4.42 18.21
N LEU A 188 11.67 -3.84 17.06
CA LEU A 188 12.14 -4.54 15.86
C LEU A 188 13.47 -3.94 15.45
N ASP A 189 14.37 -4.79 14.98
CA ASP A 189 15.64 -4.34 14.38
C ASP A 189 15.64 -4.69 12.90
N ALA A 190 16.12 -3.75 12.10
CA ALA A 190 16.20 -3.90 10.65
C ALA A 190 17.48 -3.27 10.12
N VAL A 191 18.10 -3.91 9.13
CA VAL A 191 19.26 -3.38 8.43
C VAL A 191 18.87 -3.23 6.97
N THR A 192 18.96 -2.01 6.45
CA THR A 192 18.67 -1.75 5.03
C THR A 192 19.68 -2.45 4.12
N LEU A 193 19.24 -2.78 2.91
CA LEU A 193 20.12 -3.41 1.92
C LEU A 193 21.27 -2.47 1.53
N LYS A 194 22.44 -3.04 1.22
CA LYS A 194 23.55 -2.28 0.65
C LYS A 194 23.30 -2.10 -0.86
N VAL A 195 23.55 -0.89 -1.36
CA VAL A 195 23.57 -0.67 -2.82
C VAL A 195 24.83 -1.35 -3.36
N ALA A 196 24.67 -2.29 -4.29
CA ALA A 196 25.80 -2.86 -5.01
C ALA A 196 26.35 -1.81 -5.97
N GLU A 197 27.56 -1.33 -5.73
CA GLU A 197 28.31 -0.58 -6.74
C GLU A 197 28.61 -1.52 -7.90
N GLN A 198 27.88 -1.39 -8.99
CA GLN A 198 28.30 -1.94 -10.26
C GLN A 198 29.57 -1.19 -10.64
N ARG A 199 30.72 -1.82 -10.41
CA ARG A 199 31.96 -1.40 -11.06
C ARG A 199 31.73 -1.59 -12.56
N VAL A 200 31.23 -0.55 -13.22
CA VAL A 200 31.45 -0.39 -14.65
C VAL A 200 32.96 -0.22 -14.75
N GLY A 201 33.66 -1.35 -14.88
CA GLY A 201 35.07 -1.34 -15.23
C GLY A 201 35.14 -0.51 -16.48
N GLU A 202 35.86 0.61 -16.42
CA GLU A 202 36.14 1.41 -17.60
C GLU A 202 36.72 0.45 -18.65
N ASN A 203 35.93 0.09 -19.65
CA ASN A 203 36.36 -0.71 -20.80
C ASN A 203 37.33 0.09 -21.70
N LYS A 204 38.15 0.97 -21.12
CA LYS A 204 39.28 1.62 -21.79
C LYS A 204 40.31 0.59 -22.25
N SER A 205 40.38 -0.59 -21.62
CA SER A 205 41.27 -1.69 -22.01
C SER A 205 40.94 -2.30 -23.38
N LEU A 206 39.66 -2.29 -23.81
CA LEU A 206 39.27 -2.84 -25.11
C LEU A 206 39.71 -1.96 -26.27
N LEU A 207 39.71 -0.62 -26.10
CA LEU A 207 40.12 0.31 -27.16
C LEU A 207 41.64 0.38 -27.35
N TYR A 208 42.44 0.02 -26.33
CA TYR A 208 43.91 0.02 -26.39
C TYR A 208 44.52 -1.38 -26.47
N SER A 209 43.74 -2.38 -26.89
CA SER A 209 44.31 -3.71 -27.13
C SER A 209 45.37 -3.60 -28.24
N PRO A 210 46.64 -4.01 -27.99
CA PRO A 210 47.72 -3.90 -28.97
C PRO A 210 47.39 -4.64 -30.28
N LEU A 211 46.54 -5.67 -30.21
CA LEU A 211 46.08 -6.42 -31.38
C LEU A 211 45.18 -5.58 -32.29
N ILE A 212 44.31 -4.74 -31.74
CA ILE A 212 43.41 -3.88 -32.51
C ILE A 212 44.22 -2.76 -33.20
N ILE A 213 45.23 -2.21 -32.52
CA ILE A 213 46.12 -1.20 -33.08
C ILE A 213 46.93 -1.77 -34.25
N ILE A 214 47.50 -2.97 -34.08
CA ILE A 214 48.24 -3.66 -35.14
C ILE A 214 47.32 -3.97 -36.32
N PHE A 215 46.11 -4.48 -36.06
CA PHE A 215 45.14 -4.79 -37.11
C PHE A 215 44.76 -3.55 -37.94
N LEU A 216 44.42 -2.44 -37.27
CA LEU A 216 44.09 -1.18 -37.94
C LEU A 216 45.27 -0.60 -38.74
N SER A 217 46.50 -0.76 -38.23
CA SER A 217 47.71 -0.34 -38.93
C SER A 217 47.94 -1.15 -40.22
N ILE A 218 47.81 -2.48 -40.14
CA ILE A 218 47.97 -3.37 -41.31
C ILE A 218 46.94 -3.03 -42.38
N VAL A 219 45.67 -2.88 -41.99
CA VAL A 219 44.58 -2.51 -42.92
C VAL A 219 44.88 -1.15 -43.57
N GLY A 220 45.36 -0.17 -42.81
CA GLY A 220 45.75 1.14 -43.34
C GLY A 220 46.87 1.05 -44.38
N VAL A 221 47.92 0.27 -44.13
CA VAL A 221 49.03 0.07 -45.08
C VAL A 221 48.57 -0.64 -46.35
N PHE A 222 47.68 -1.63 -46.23
CA PHE A 222 47.12 -2.30 -47.41
C PHE A 222 46.30 -1.34 -48.28
N LEU A 223 45.47 -0.49 -47.67
CA LEU A 223 44.66 0.48 -48.40
C LEU A 223 45.52 1.53 -49.12
N THR A 224 46.63 1.98 -48.51
CA THR A 224 47.54 2.93 -49.18
C THR A 224 48.29 2.29 -50.34
N LEU A 225 48.73 1.04 -50.20
CA LEU A 225 49.37 0.28 -51.30
C LEU A 225 48.41 0.09 -52.48
N ILE A 226 47.15 -0.26 -52.20
CA ILE A 226 46.11 -0.39 -53.24
C ILE A 226 45.89 0.96 -53.94
N PHE A 227 45.81 2.05 -53.19
CA PHE A 227 45.62 3.39 -53.75
C PHE A 227 46.80 3.82 -54.64
N ILE A 228 48.04 3.56 -54.22
CA ILE A 228 49.24 3.80 -55.02
C ILE A 228 49.21 2.96 -56.31
N LEU A 229 48.82 1.69 -56.23
CA LEU A 229 48.70 0.81 -57.39
C LEU A 229 47.65 1.32 -58.39
N ILE A 230 46.51 1.85 -57.91
CA ILE A 230 45.49 2.48 -58.74
C ILE A 230 46.04 3.74 -59.43
N ILE A 231 46.81 4.56 -58.72
CA ILE A 231 47.44 5.76 -59.31
C ILE A 231 48.44 5.35 -60.40
N LEU A 232 49.32 4.39 -60.13
CA LEU A 232 50.34 3.93 -61.08
C LEU A 232 49.72 3.31 -62.33
N THR A 233 48.64 2.53 -62.18
CA THR A 233 47.93 1.94 -63.32
C THR A 233 47.18 2.99 -64.14
N ARG A 234 46.59 4.01 -63.49
CA ARG A 234 45.99 5.16 -64.19
C ARG A 234 47.03 6.03 -64.90
N TRP A 235 48.20 6.25 -64.31
CA TRP A 235 49.29 7.01 -64.92
C TRP A 235 49.91 6.28 -66.12
N ARG A 236 50.12 4.96 -66.02
CA ARG A 236 50.60 4.14 -67.16
C ARG A 236 49.62 4.16 -68.34
N LYS A 237 48.31 4.07 -68.06
CA LYS A 237 47.29 4.17 -69.12
C LYS A 237 47.23 5.55 -69.78
N ASN A 238 47.58 6.62 -69.07
CA ASN A 238 47.57 7.98 -69.61
C ASN A 238 48.81 8.30 -70.48
N ILE A 239 49.91 7.57 -70.34
CA ILE A 239 51.17 7.81 -71.08
C ILE A 239 51.22 7.04 -72.41
N SER A 240 50.42 5.98 -72.59
CA SER A 240 50.47 5.08 -73.76
C SER A 240 49.47 5.39 -74.88
N GLY A 241 49.09 6.65 -75.11
CA GLY A 241 48.18 6.99 -76.21
C GLY A 241 48.50 8.33 -76.91
N HIS A 242 49.22 8.29 -78.02
CA HIS A 242 48.94 9.05 -79.27
C HIS A 242 49.86 8.63 -80.43
N PRO A 243 49.40 8.63 -81.70
CA PRO A 243 49.56 9.81 -82.60
C PRO A 243 48.46 9.92 -83.74
N PRO A 244 48.59 10.70 -84.86
CA PRO A 244 48.50 12.17 -84.97
C PRO A 244 47.66 12.76 -86.17
N SER A 245 47.57 14.12 -86.20
CA SER A 245 47.50 15.12 -87.33
C SER A 245 46.22 15.52 -88.12
N SER A 246 45.66 16.71 -87.78
CA SER A 246 45.44 18.00 -88.55
C SER A 246 44.37 18.14 -89.71
N PRO A 247 44.02 19.38 -90.22
CA PRO A 247 42.68 20.06 -90.15
C PRO A 247 42.13 20.56 -91.54
N PRO A 248 41.36 21.66 -91.77
CA PRO A 248 40.26 22.41 -91.07
C PRO A 248 38.98 22.65 -91.94
N THR A 249 37.83 23.09 -91.36
CA THR A 249 36.86 24.11 -91.89
C THR A 249 35.64 24.21 -90.95
N SER A 250 35.40 25.32 -90.23
CA SER A 250 34.72 26.60 -90.56
C SER A 250 33.21 26.62 -90.26
N GLY A 251 32.75 27.65 -89.52
CA GLY A 251 31.33 28.05 -89.41
C GLY A 251 30.81 28.02 -87.97
N THR A 252 30.97 29.08 -87.16
CA THR A 252 30.04 30.23 -87.05
C THR A 252 28.86 30.00 -86.10
N ALA A 253 29.00 30.63 -84.93
CA ALA A 253 28.01 31.40 -84.14
C ALA A 253 26.74 30.76 -83.54
N LYS A 254 26.62 31.06 -82.23
CA LYS A 254 25.48 31.68 -81.52
C LYS A 254 24.46 30.80 -80.80
N SER A 255 24.63 30.81 -79.46
CA SER A 255 23.64 31.16 -78.41
C SER A 255 22.44 30.22 -78.11
N PRO A 256 21.91 30.27 -76.86
CA PRO A 256 21.20 29.21 -76.10
C PRO A 256 19.66 29.31 -76.34
N PRO A 257 18.71 28.66 -75.62
CA PRO A 257 18.73 28.09 -74.25
C PRO A 257 17.84 26.83 -74.01
N GLU A 258 17.59 26.52 -72.71
CA GLU A 258 16.48 25.74 -72.13
C GLU A 258 16.40 24.24 -72.49
N GLY A 259 15.96 23.31 -71.66
CA GLY A 259 15.32 23.29 -70.34
C GLY A 259 14.82 21.84 -70.12
N GLU A 260 14.32 21.56 -68.92
CA GLU A 260 13.40 20.44 -68.59
C GLU A 260 13.93 18.98 -68.70
N GLU A 261 13.53 17.99 -67.90
CA GLU A 261 12.63 17.86 -66.74
C GLU A 261 12.72 16.38 -66.28
N ASN A 262 12.25 16.15 -65.05
CA ASN A 262 11.58 14.95 -64.49
C ASN A 262 12.33 14.33 -63.31
N GLU A 263 11.93 14.65 -62.08
CA GLU A 263 10.72 14.27 -61.32
C GLU A 263 10.78 12.86 -60.71
N GLY A 264 10.41 12.83 -59.42
CA GLY A 264 10.34 11.62 -58.59
C GLY A 264 10.31 11.97 -57.11
N LYS A 265 9.26 12.69 -56.68
CA LYS A 265 8.95 13.09 -55.29
C LYS A 265 8.17 11.98 -54.56
N VAL A 266 8.15 12.08 -53.22
CA VAL A 266 7.06 11.76 -52.23
C VAL A 266 7.67 11.05 -51.01
N LYS A 267 7.37 11.36 -49.74
CA LYS A 267 6.68 12.45 -49.02
C LYS A 267 7.13 12.37 -47.55
N GLU A 268 7.02 13.53 -46.92
CA GLU A 268 7.12 13.87 -45.49
C GLU A 268 5.93 13.36 -44.67
N GLU A 269 6.11 13.10 -43.37
CA GLU A 269 5.16 13.58 -42.36
C GLU A 269 5.82 13.73 -40.98
N ASN A 270 5.42 14.80 -40.29
CA ASN A 270 5.92 15.36 -39.05
C ASN A 270 4.71 15.46 -38.11
N GLY A 271 4.79 15.16 -36.80
CA GLY A 271 3.58 15.13 -35.96
C GLY A 271 3.81 15.20 -34.45
N LYS A 272 3.42 16.34 -33.87
CA LYS A 272 3.66 16.85 -32.51
C LYS A 272 2.53 16.51 -31.49
N GLN A 273 2.88 16.50 -30.19
CA GLN A 273 2.16 17.03 -29.01
C GLN A 273 0.74 16.57 -28.56
N GLY A 274 0.62 16.30 -27.24
CA GLY A 274 -0.29 17.05 -26.35
C GLY A 274 -1.41 16.33 -25.57
N GLY A 275 -1.49 16.57 -24.24
CA GLY A 275 -2.73 17.05 -23.57
C GLY A 275 -3.63 16.12 -22.72
N GLY A 276 -3.52 16.24 -21.39
CA GLY A 276 -4.58 16.60 -20.39
C GLY A 276 -5.96 15.90 -20.27
N GLY A 277 -6.41 15.71 -19.01
CA GLY A 277 -7.84 15.76 -18.63
C GLY A 277 -8.33 14.68 -17.64
N GLY A 278 -8.85 15.08 -16.47
CA GLY A 278 -9.39 14.17 -15.43
C GLY A 278 -10.92 14.15 -15.30
N LYS A 279 -11.45 13.30 -14.38
CA LYS A 279 -12.57 13.54 -13.42
C LYS A 279 -13.14 12.24 -12.78
N LYS A 280 -13.35 12.33 -11.45
CA LYS A 280 -14.46 11.86 -10.57
C LYS A 280 -14.81 10.36 -10.36
N LYS A 281 -14.72 9.99 -9.06
CA LYS A 281 -15.59 9.18 -8.17
C LYS A 281 -16.41 8.00 -8.71
N LYS A 282 -16.33 6.86 -8.02
CA LYS A 282 -17.51 6.04 -7.64
C LYS A 282 -17.28 5.23 -6.36
N VAL A 283 -18.33 5.23 -5.54
CA VAL A 283 -18.58 4.43 -4.33
C VAL A 283 -19.01 3.02 -4.76
N VAL A 284 -18.63 1.99 -4.00
CA VAL A 284 -19.41 0.74 -3.91
C VAL A 284 -19.44 0.27 -2.46
N VAL A 285 -20.66 0.18 -1.93
CA VAL A 285 -21.06 -0.55 -0.73
C VAL A 285 -21.32 -1.98 -1.17
N VAL A 286 -20.78 -2.98 -0.47
CA VAL A 286 -21.25 -4.37 -0.60
C VAL A 286 -21.63 -4.88 0.78
N GLU A 287 -22.94 -5.06 0.90
CA GLU A 287 -23.68 -5.71 1.96
C GLU A 287 -23.43 -7.22 1.92
N ASN A 288 -22.92 -7.82 3.00
CA ASN A 288 -22.89 -9.27 3.11
C ASN A 288 -24.16 -9.76 3.81
N ARG A 289 -24.99 -10.41 2.99
CA ARG A 289 -26.16 -11.18 3.38
C ARG A 289 -25.74 -12.43 4.15
N ASP A 290 -26.49 -12.74 5.19
CA ASP A 290 -26.47 -14.03 5.89
C ASP A 290 -26.80 -15.20 4.94
N GLU A 291 -25.94 -16.21 4.96
CA GLU A 291 -26.27 -17.64 4.86
C GLU A 291 -25.48 -18.29 6.02
N GLY A 292 -26.01 -18.98 7.01
CA GLY A 292 -27.09 -19.97 6.99
C GLY A 292 -26.48 -21.35 7.25
N SER A 293 -26.41 -21.76 8.53
CA SER A 293 -26.66 -23.14 8.98
C SER A 293 -26.90 -23.18 10.47
#